data_AF-A0A1B6HQC9-F1
#
_entry.id   AF-A0A1B6HQC9-F1
#
_cell.length_a   1.000
_cell.length_b   1.000
_cell.length_c   1.000
_cell.angle_alpha   90.00
_cell.angle_beta   90.00
_cell.angle_gamma   90.00
#
_symmetry.space_group_name_H-M   'P 1'
#
loop_
_entity.id
_entity.type
_entity.pdbx_description
1 polymer ?
#
loop_
_entity_poly.entity_id
_entity_poly.type
_entity_poly.pdbx_seq_one_letter_code
_entity_poly.pdbx_strand_id
1 'polypeptide(L)'
;QFDYSAFCSELAHITEGMSGREIAKLGVAWQAAAYASEDGILTEKMARERCLDALKQHRQKVEWQSEQEKRESKSISASYQSDKDVVGLRWNLGAKPDVASPPTHPGPVVKPES
;
A
#
# COMPACT_ATOMS: atom_id res chain seq x y z
N GLN A 1 11.26 -26.31 -30.43
CA GLN A 1 12.03 -25.22 -29.79
C GLN A 1 11.07 -24.46 -28.89
N PHE A 2 11.52 -23.99 -27.73
CA PHE A 2 10.73 -23.11 -26.88
C PHE A 2 10.74 -21.67 -27.42
N ASP A 3 9.58 -21.01 -27.52
CA ASP A 3 9.47 -19.62 -27.94
C ASP A 3 9.51 -18.68 -26.74
N TYR A 4 10.71 -18.22 -26.40
CA TYR A 4 10.92 -17.30 -25.28
C TYR A 4 10.27 -15.93 -25.49
N SER A 5 10.15 -15.46 -26.73
CA SER A 5 9.63 -14.12 -27.00
C SER A 5 8.13 -14.08 -26.77
N ALA A 6 7.41 -15.06 -27.30
CA ALA A 6 5.97 -15.20 -27.07
C ALA A 6 5.68 -15.41 -25.57
N PHE A 7 6.43 -16.31 -24.93
CA PHE A 7 6.26 -16.60 -23.51
C PHE A 7 6.52 -15.38 -22.62
N CYS A 8 7.63 -14.67 -22.82
CA CYS A 8 7.92 -13.45 -22.04
C CYS A 8 6.88 -12.34 -22.28
N SER A 9 6.36 -12.21 -23.50
CA SER A 9 5.31 -11.24 -23.82
C SER A 9 4.00 -11.58 -23.10
N GLU A 10 3.62 -12.85 -23.08
CA GLU A 10 2.46 -13.35 -22.33
C GLU A 10 2.60 -13.04 -20.83
N LEU A 11 3.75 -13.37 -20.24
CA LEU A 11 4.01 -13.11 -18.82
C LEU A 11 4.03 -11.62 -18.47
N ALA A 12 4.58 -10.78 -19.34
CA ALA A 12 4.58 -9.34 -19.16
C ALA A 12 3.14 -8.79 -19.11
N HIS A 13 2.25 -9.31 -19.95
CA HIS A 13 0.84 -8.92 -19.93
C HIS A 13 0.11 -9.41 -18.66
N ILE A 14 0.35 -10.65 -18.22
CA ILE A 14 -0.26 -11.19 -16.98
C ILE A 14 0.17 -10.41 -15.74
N THR A 15 1.42 -9.94 -15.71
CA THR A 15 2.03 -9.27 -14.55
C THR A 15 1.96 -7.74 -14.61
N GLU A 16 1.26 -7.19 -15.60
CA GLU A 16 1.03 -5.75 -15.72
C GLU A 16 0.38 -5.18 -14.45
N GLY A 17 0.91 -4.06 -13.97
CA GLY A 17 0.44 -3.40 -12.73
C GLY A 17 1.05 -3.95 -11.43
N MET A 18 1.76 -5.08 -11.46
CA MET A 18 2.50 -5.57 -10.30
C MET A 18 3.74 -4.72 -10.00
N SER A 19 4.09 -4.59 -8.73
CA SER A 19 5.34 -3.96 -8.32
C SER A 19 6.56 -4.83 -8.65
N GLY A 20 7.74 -4.22 -8.81
CA GLY A 20 8.99 -4.96 -9.01
C GLY A 20 9.28 -5.99 -7.90
N ARG A 21 8.82 -5.74 -6.66
CA ARG A 21 8.94 -6.71 -5.56
C ARG A 21 8.04 -7.93 -5.76
N GLU A 22 6.82 -7.75 -6.27
CA GLU A 22 5.91 -8.85 -6.60
C GLU A 22 6.48 -9.69 -7.75
N ILE A 23 7.03 -9.03 -8.78
CA ILE A 23 7.71 -9.70 -9.89
C ILE A 23 8.93 -10.50 -9.40
N ALA A 24 9.75 -9.95 -8.50
CA ALA A 24 10.89 -10.67 -7.92
C ALA A 24 10.47 -11.94 -7.14
N LYS A 25 9.31 -11.92 -6.47
CA LYS A 25 8.78 -13.11 -5.77
C LYS A 25 8.39 -14.23 -6.74
N LEU A 26 8.00 -13.92 -7.98
CA LEU A 26 7.73 -14.94 -9.00
C LEU A 26 8.96 -15.78 -9.31
N GLY A 27 10.14 -15.17 -9.39
CA GLY A 27 11.40 -15.90 -9.61
C GLY A 27 11.66 -16.93 -8.51
N VAL A 28 11.45 -16.56 -7.25
CA VAL A 28 11.57 -17.49 -6.10
C VAL A 28 10.50 -18.59 -6.16
N ALA A 29 9.26 -18.23 -6.53
CA ALA A 29 8.18 -19.20 -6.68
C ALA A 29 8.44 -20.23 -7.80
N TRP A 30 9.06 -19.79 -8.91
CA TRP A 30 9.49 -20.68 -9.99
C TRP A 30 10.61 -21.61 -9.55
N GLN A 31 11.62 -21.10 -8.84
CA GLN A 31 12.68 -21.94 -8.27
C GLN A 31 12.12 -23.00 -7.32
N ALA A 32 11.19 -22.62 -6.45
CA ALA A 32 10.52 -23.54 -5.54
C ALA A 32 9.68 -24.58 -6.29
N ALA A 33 8.99 -24.18 -7.35
CA ALA A 33 8.21 -25.09 -8.18
C ALA A 33 9.09 -26.12 -8.89
N ALA A 34 10.22 -25.68 -9.48
CA ALA A 34 11.19 -26.57 -10.10
C ALA A 34 11.79 -27.54 -9.07
N TYR A 35 12.23 -27.03 -7.92
CA TYR A 35 12.77 -27.86 -6.85
C TYR A 35 11.80 -28.94 -6.35
N ALA A 36 10.49 -28.63 -6.32
CA ALA A 36 9.45 -29.56 -5.90
C ALA A 36 8.97 -30.52 -7.02
N SER A 37 9.41 -30.32 -8.26
CA SER A 37 9.07 -31.21 -9.38
C SER A 37 9.93 -32.48 -9.37
N GLU A 38 9.40 -33.56 -9.94
CA GLU A 38 10.06 -34.87 -9.96
C GLU A 38 11.38 -34.85 -10.74
N ASP A 39 11.43 -34.10 -11.84
CA ASP A 39 12.58 -33.96 -12.72
C ASP A 39 13.46 -32.75 -12.38
N GLY A 40 13.03 -31.90 -11.43
CA GLY A 40 13.75 -30.67 -11.08
C GLY A 40 13.62 -29.56 -12.13
N ILE A 41 12.71 -29.68 -13.10
CA ILE A 41 12.62 -28.79 -14.26
C ILE A 41 11.43 -27.84 -14.14
N LEU A 42 11.69 -26.55 -14.39
CA LEU A 42 10.61 -25.58 -14.52
C LEU A 42 9.95 -25.73 -15.90
N THR A 43 8.72 -26.23 -15.93
CA THR A 43 7.93 -26.27 -17.16
C THR A 43 7.21 -24.94 -17.40
N GLU A 44 6.87 -24.68 -18.65
CA GLU A 44 6.09 -23.50 -19.07
C GLU A 44 4.75 -23.40 -18.33
N LYS A 45 4.08 -24.54 -18.14
CA LYS A 45 2.82 -24.64 -17.41
C LYS A 45 3.00 -24.20 -15.96
N MET A 46 4.01 -24.71 -15.27
CA MET A 46 4.31 -24.33 -13.88
C MET A 46 4.57 -22.82 -13.78
N ALA A 47 5.33 -22.27 -14.72
CA ALA A 47 5.64 -20.85 -14.71
C ALA A 47 4.38 -19.98 -14.90
N ARG A 48 3.51 -20.33 -15.85
CA ARG A 48 2.20 -19.66 -16.03
C ARG A 48 1.31 -19.75 -14.80
N GLU A 49 1.18 -20.93 -14.21
CA GLU A 49 0.35 -21.14 -13.02
C GLU A 49 0.79 -20.22 -11.87
N ARG A 50 2.11 -20.08 -11.65
CA ARG A 50 2.63 -19.14 -10.63
C ARG A 50 2.34 -17.69 -10.96
N CYS A 51 2.39 -17.28 -12.22
CA CYS A 51 2.01 -15.92 -12.62
C CYS A 51 0.52 -15.63 -12.40
N LEU A 52 -0.36 -16.59 -12.73
CA LEU A 52 -1.79 -16.47 -12.49
C LEU A 52 -2.13 -16.41 -10.99
N ASP A 53 -1.43 -17.19 -10.17
CA ASP A 53 -1.59 -17.14 -8.71
C ASP A 53 -1.14 -15.78 -8.14
N ALA A 54 -0.02 -15.25 -8.61
CA ALA A 54 0.43 -13.91 -8.22
C ALA A 54 -0.56 -12.82 -8.65
N LEU A 55 -1.19 -12.95 -9.83
CA LEU A 55 -2.23 -12.02 -10.28
C LEU A 55 -3.45 -12.04 -9.36
N LYS A 56 -3.89 -13.22 -8.93
CA LYS A 56 -4.98 -13.35 -7.95
C LYS A 56 -4.61 -12.68 -6.63
N GLN A 57 -3.40 -12.94 -6.12
CA GLN A 57 -2.90 -12.34 -4.88
C GLN A 57 -2.79 -10.82 -4.99
N HIS A 58 -2.29 -10.31 -6.11
CA HIS A 58 -2.18 -8.88 -6.39
C HIS A 58 -3.57 -8.22 -6.35
N ARG A 59 -4.55 -8.77 -7.07
CA ARG A 59 -5.92 -8.24 -7.10
C ARG A 59 -6.57 -8.22 -5.72
N GLN A 60 -6.44 -9.29 -4.94
CA GLN A 60 -6.95 -9.34 -3.57
C GLN A 60 -6.31 -8.27 -2.69
N LYS A 61 -4.99 -8.12 -2.79
CA LYS A 61 -4.25 -7.11 -2.03
C LYS A 61 -4.67 -5.68 -2.41
N VAL A 62 -4.90 -5.41 -3.69
CA VAL A 62 -5.37 -4.10 -4.17
C VAL A 62 -6.77 -3.80 -3.65
N GLU A 63 -7.70 -4.77 -3.73
CA GLU A 63 -9.06 -4.58 -3.22
C GLU A 63 -9.05 -4.26 -1.72
N TRP A 64 -8.31 -5.05 -0.92
CA TRP A 64 -8.22 -4.81 0.52
C TRP A 64 -7.63 -3.45 0.88
N GLN A 65 -6.62 -2.98 0.14
CA GLN A 65 -6.07 -1.63 0.34
C GLN A 65 -7.11 -0.55 0.00
N SER A 66 -7.89 -0.73 -1.07
CA SER A 66 -8.96 0.21 -1.41
C SER A 66 -10.06 0.25 -0.35
N GLU A 67 -10.46 -0.90 0.19
CA GLU A 67 -11.43 -0.98 1.30
C GLU A 67 -10.93 -0.28 2.56
N GLN A 68 -9.65 -0.49 2.90
CA GLN A 68 -9.00 0.17 4.03
C GLN A 68 -8.97 1.69 3.84
N GLU A 69 -8.51 2.17 2.68
CA GLU A 69 -8.45 3.60 2.36
C GLU A 69 -9.83 4.26 2.45
N LYS A 70 -10.88 3.59 1.94
CA LYS A 70 -12.27 4.08 2.06
C LYS A 70 -12.72 4.17 3.51
N ARG A 71 -12.35 3.19 4.34
CA ARG A 71 -12.71 3.16 5.77
C ARG A 71 -11.98 4.26 6.55
N GLU A 72 -10.69 4.42 6.30
CA GLU A 72 -9.87 5.47 6.92
C GLU A 72 -10.37 6.86 6.50
N SER A 73 -10.63 7.08 5.22
CA SER A 73 -11.17 8.35 4.70
C SER A 73 -12.51 8.73 5.36
N LYS A 74 -13.42 7.76 5.53
CA LYS A 74 -14.69 7.97 6.24
C LYS A 74 -14.46 8.30 7.71
N SER A 75 -13.54 7.60 8.38
CA SER A 75 -13.22 7.83 9.80
C SER A 75 -12.68 9.24 10.04
N ILE A 76 -11.80 9.71 9.14
CA ILE A 76 -11.22 11.05 9.20
C ILE A 76 -12.31 12.10 8.98
N SER A 77 -13.19 11.92 7.98
CA SER A 77 -14.31 12.85 7.78
C SER A 77 -15.24 12.91 8.99
N ALA A 78 -15.58 11.77 9.58
CA ALA A 78 -16.49 11.69 10.71
C ALA A 78 -15.90 12.36 11.97
N SER A 79 -14.60 12.23 12.21
CA SER A 79 -13.93 12.94 13.32
C SER A 79 -13.90 14.45 13.07
N TYR A 80 -13.63 14.90 11.83
CA TYR A 80 -13.69 16.33 11.49
C TYR A 80 -15.08 16.95 11.66
N GLN A 81 -16.16 16.23 11.32
CA GLN A 81 -17.53 16.68 11.59
C GLN A 81 -17.79 16.76 13.09
N SER A 82 -17.44 15.71 13.84
CA SER A 82 -17.68 15.64 15.30
C SER A 82 -16.94 16.76 16.05
N ASP A 83 -15.68 17.05 15.67
CA ASP A 83 -14.91 18.15 16.26
C ASP A 83 -15.53 19.52 15.96
N LYS A 84 -16.06 19.72 14.74
CA LYS A 84 -16.78 20.96 14.39
C LYS A 84 -18.08 21.11 15.16
N ASP A 85 -18.82 20.03 15.34
CA ASP A 85 -20.09 20.05 16.06
C ASP A 85 -19.86 20.33 17.56
N VAL A 86 -18.82 19.75 18.17
CA VAL A 86 -18.41 20.02 19.55
C VAL A 86 -17.91 21.47 19.71
N VAL A 87 -17.08 21.95 18.79
CA VAL A 87 -16.58 23.34 18.80
C VAL A 87 -17.72 24.34 18.58
N GLY A 88 -18.65 24.03 17.67
CA GLY A 88 -19.83 24.85 17.39
C GLY A 88 -20.79 24.92 18.58
N LEU A 89 -21.02 23.80 19.27
CA LEU A 89 -21.84 23.75 20.48
C LEU A 89 -21.20 24.56 21.63
N ARG A 90 -19.87 24.49 21.76
CA ARG A 90 -19.09 25.25 22.74
C ARG A 90 -19.13 26.76 22.49
N TRP A 91 -19.11 27.20 21.22
CA TRP A 91 -19.27 28.62 20.87
C TRP A 91 -20.66 29.15 21.23
N ASN A 92 -21.71 28.35 20.99
CA ASN A 92 -23.09 28.76 21.20
C ASN A 92 -23.50 28.82 22.69
N LEU A 93 -22.86 28.03 23.56
CA LEU A 93 -23.12 28.03 25.01
C LEU A 93 -22.42 29.17 25.78
N GLY A 94 -21.79 30.13 25.10
CA GLY A 94 -21.11 31.26 25.75
C GLY A 94 -19.88 30.87 26.58
N ALA A 95 -19.47 29.60 26.55
CA ALA A 95 -18.24 29.13 27.14
C ALA A 95 -17.08 29.61 26.27
N LYS A 96 -16.54 30.79 26.59
CA LYS A 96 -15.33 31.30 25.94
C LYS A 96 -14.27 30.19 25.95
N PRO A 97 -13.59 29.93 24.82
CA PRO A 97 -12.39 29.12 24.89
C PRO A 97 -11.46 29.81 25.88
N ASP A 98 -11.13 29.13 26.99
CA ASP A 98 -9.99 29.53 27.79
C ASP A 98 -8.81 29.49 26.82
N VAL A 99 -8.38 30.68 26.41
CA VAL A 99 -7.23 30.85 25.54
C VAL A 99 -6.05 30.45 26.42
N ALA A 100 -5.74 29.16 26.42
CA ALA A 100 -4.40 28.72 26.77
C ALA A 100 -3.48 29.60 25.90
N SER A 101 -2.72 30.47 26.57
CA SER A 101 -1.76 31.37 25.96
C SER A 101 -1.01 30.64 24.85
N PRO A 102 -0.80 31.28 23.68
CA PRO A 102 -0.11 30.61 22.58
C PRO A 102 1.25 30.09 23.08
N PRO A 103 1.69 28.90 22.64
CA PRO A 103 3.06 28.48 22.91
C PRO A 103 3.96 29.58 22.36
N THR A 104 4.69 30.24 23.25
CA THR A 104 5.70 31.22 22.89
C THR A 104 6.62 30.56 21.89
N HIS A 105 6.63 31.07 20.66
CA HIS A 105 7.65 30.72 19.66
C HIS A 105 9.03 30.79 20.34
N PRO A 106 9.88 29.76 20.22
CA PRO A 106 11.29 29.98 20.47
C PRO A 106 11.76 30.97 19.40
N GLY A 107 12.11 32.18 19.85
CA GLY A 107 12.78 33.18 19.02
C GLY A 107 14.09 32.62 18.45
N PRO A 108 14.68 33.30 17.45
CA PRO A 108 15.86 32.81 16.76
C PRO A 108 17.00 32.62 17.78
N VAL A 109 17.58 31.43 17.78
CA VAL A 109 18.76 31.08 18.57
C VAL A 109 19.92 31.96 18.09
N VAL A 110 20.22 33.01 18.85
CA VAL A 110 21.47 33.74 18.71
C VAL A 110 22.54 32.91 19.39
N LYS A 111 23.47 32.34 18.60
CA LYS A 111 24.64 31.64 19.12
C LYS A 111 25.60 32.68 19.72
N PRO A 112 26.04 32.53 20.98
CA PRO A 112 27.27 33.17 21.41
C PRO A 112 28.46 32.29 20.99
N GLU A 113 29.34 32.95 20.25
CA GLU A 113 30.70 32.57 19.91
C GLU A 113 31.60 32.59 21.16
N SER A 114 32.70 31.83 21.11
CA SER A 114 33.81 31.64 22.09
C SER A 114 33.66 30.50 23.09
#